data_AF-A0AAV3HGY1-F1
#
_entry.id   AF-A0AAV3HGY1-F1
#
_cell.length_a   1.000
_cell.length_b   1.000
_cell.length_c   1.000
_cell.angle_alpha   90.00
_cell.angle_beta   90.00
_cell.angle_gamma   90.00
#
_symmetry.space_group_name_H-M   'P 1'
#
loop_
_entity.id
_entity.type
_entity.pdbx_description
1 polymer ?
#
loop_
_entity_poly.entity_id
_entity_poly.type
_entity_poly.pdbx_seq_one_letter_code
_entity_poly.pdbx_strand_id
1 'polypeptide(L)' 'MLRNAIINVKRDRPFEINAWVVLPEHMHCIWTLPESDDDFSSRWREIKKQFTHACGLKNIWQPRF' A
#
# COMPACT_ATOMS: atom_id res chain seq x y z
N MET A 1 1.37 4.04 -11.54
CA MET A 1 2.41 3.52 -10.64
C MET A 1 1.84 3.09 -9.29
N LEU A 2 1.20 3.98 -8.50
CA LEU A 2 0.63 3.61 -7.20
C LEU A 2 -0.48 2.54 -7.31
N ARG A 3 -1.46 2.74 -8.19
CA ARG A 3 -2.52 1.74 -8.45
C ARG A 3 -1.95 0.35 -8.78
N ASN A 4 -0.90 0.28 -9.60
CA ASN A 4 -0.28 -1.00 -9.98
C ASN A 4 0.44 -1.65 -8.80
N ALA A 5 1.16 -0.88 -7.96
CA ALA A 5 1.77 -1.40 -6.74
C ALA A 5 0.73 -2.00 -5.79
N ILE A 6 -0.42 -1.31 -5.62
CA ILE A 6 -1.54 -1.80 -4.81
C ILE A 6 -2.12 -3.09 -5.39
N ILE A 7 -2.39 -3.14 -6.70
CA ILE A 7 -2.95 -4.32 -7.37
C ILE A 7 -2.01 -5.51 -7.25
N ASN A 8 -0.71 -5.32 -7.46
CA ASN A 8 0.29 -6.37 -7.34
C ASN A 8 0.36 -6.92 -5.92
N VAL A 9 0.43 -6.05 -4.91
CA VAL A 9 0.47 -6.49 -3.52
C VAL A 9 -0.83 -7.16 -3.11
N LYS A 10 -1.99 -6.66 -3.55
CA LYS A 10 -3.29 -7.29 -3.27
C LYS A 10 -3.39 -8.69 -3.88
N ARG A 11 -2.78 -8.92 -5.05
CA ARG A 11 -2.73 -10.25 -5.67
C ARG A 11 -1.90 -11.23 -4.84
N ASP A 12 -0.74 -10.78 -4.35
CA ASP A 12 0.19 -11.65 -3.63
C ASP A 12 -0.18 -11.81 -2.15
N ARG A 13 -0.86 -10.82 -1.57
CA ARG A 13 -1.30 -10.75 -0.17
C ARG A 13 -2.73 -10.18 -0.11
N PRO A 14 -3.78 -11.01 -0.22
CA PRO A 14 -5.15 -10.55 -0.30
C PRO A 14 -5.56 -9.65 0.87
N PHE A 15 -6.34 -8.61 0.57
CA PHE A 15 -7.07 -7.76 1.51
C PHE A 15 -8.22 -7.08 0.75
N GLU A 16 -9.29 -6.73 1.46
CA GLU A 16 -10.40 -5.96 0.93
C GLU A 16 -10.12 -4.47 1.10
N ILE A 17 -10.48 -3.67 0.09
CA ILE A 17 -10.37 -2.21 0.15
C ILE A 17 -11.77 -1.66 0.41
N ASN A 18 -12.07 -1.31 1.66
CA ASN A 18 -13.34 -0.69 2.02
C ASN A 18 -13.42 0.75 1.50
N ALA A 19 -12.32 1.50 1.65
CA ALA A 19 -12.20 2.87 1.16
C ALA A 19 -10.73 3.22 0.89
N TRP A 20 -10.49 4.11 -0.09
CA TRP A 20 -9.16 4.66 -0.36
C TRP A 20 -9.27 6.03 -1.04
N VAL A 21 -8.66 7.05 -0.44
CA VAL A 21 -8.53 8.40 -0.99
C VAL A 21 -7.05 8.73 -1.17
N VAL A 22 -6.70 9.27 -2.34
CA VAL A 22 -5.33 9.71 -2.66
C VAL A 22 -5.37 11.21 -2.89
N LEU A 23 -4.59 11.93 -2.09
CA LEU A 23 -4.32 13.35 -2.22
C LEU A 23 -2.90 13.53 -2.82
N PRO A 24 -2.51 14.74 -3.26
CA PRO A 24 -1.22 14.97 -3.92
C PRO A 24 0.04 14.58 -3.11
N GLU A 25 -0.09 14.55 -1.79
CA GLU A 25 0.96 14.44 -0.78
C GLU A 25 0.72 13.31 0.26
N HIS A 26 -0.53 12.88 0.47
CA HIS A 26 -0.88 11.79 1.39
C HIS A 26 -2.06 10.95 0.90
N MET A 27 -2.39 9.89 1.64
CA MET A 27 -3.54 9.04 1.35
C MET A 27 -4.15 8.50 2.63
N HIS A 28 -5.46 8.22 2.58
CA HIS A 28 -6.19 7.52 3.64
C HIS A 28 -6.82 6.28 3.06
N CYS A 29 -6.75 5.17 3.79
CA CYS A 29 -7.37 3.92 3.37
C CYS A 29 -7.89 3.12 4.55
N ILE A 30 -8.95 2.37 4.31
CA ILE A 30 -9.54 1.42 5.24
C ILE A 30 -9.55 0.06 4.54
N TRP A 31 -8.98 -0.95 5.18
CA TRP A 31 -8.91 -2.31 4.66
C TRP A 31 -9.52 -3.31 5.64
N THR A 32 -10.03 -4.41 5.09
CA THR A 32 -10.33 -5.62 5.85
C THR A 32 -9.30 -6.68 5.46
N LEU A 33 -8.64 -7.27 6.44
CA LEU A 33 -7.72 -8.39 6.20
C LEU A 33 -8.49 -9.73 6.27
N PRO A 34 -7.97 -10.79 5.63
CA PRO A 34 -8.48 -12.13 5.81
C PRO A 34 -8.55 -12.54 7.27
N GLU A 35 -9.45 -13.47 7.59
CA GLU A 35 -9.54 -14.02 8.94
C GLU A 35 -8.21 -14.63 9.36
N SER A 36 -7.78 -14.37 10.60
CA SER A 36 -6.48 -14.78 11.15
C SER A 36 -5.24 -14.13 10.49
N ASP A 37 -5.40 -13.03 9.75
CA ASP A 37 -4.29 -12.23 9.21
C ASP A 37 -4.34 -10.80 9.79
N ASP A 38 -3.29 -10.41 10.49
CA ASP A 38 -3.09 -9.06 11.04
C ASP A 38 -1.89 -8.33 10.40
N ASP A 39 -1.30 -8.89 9.34
CA ASP A 39 -0.08 -8.38 8.70
C ASP A 39 -0.39 -7.29 7.66
N PHE A 40 -1.05 -6.22 8.09
CA PHE A 40 -1.19 -4.99 7.30
C PHE A 40 0.18 -4.33 7.08
N SER A 41 1.08 -4.49 8.04
CA SER A 41 2.40 -3.85 8.06
C SER A 41 3.26 -4.28 6.87
N SER A 42 3.34 -5.59 6.57
CA SER A 42 4.12 -6.06 5.42
C SER A 42 3.49 -5.70 4.09
N ARG A 43 2.16 -5.72 3.98
CA ARG A 43 1.44 -5.25 2.77
C ARG A 43 1.81 -3.80 2.48
N TRP A 44 1.78 -2.97 3.51
CA TRP A 44 2.07 -1.55 3.34
C TRP A 44 3.53 -1.28 3.00
N ARG A 45 4.46 -2.05 3.60
CA ARG A 45 5.88 -2.03 3.24
C ARG A 45 6.11 -2.38 1.77
N GLU A 46 5.47 -3.43 1.26
CA GLU A 46 5.63 -3.82 -0.16
C GLU A 46 5.01 -2.81 -1.12
N ILE A 47 3.86 -2.22 -0.78
CA ILE A 47 3.26 -1.15 -1.62
C ILE A 47 4.20 0.05 -1.71
N LYS A 48 4.73 0.51 -0.57
CA LYS A 48 5.70 1.62 -0.53
C LYS A 48 6.94 1.29 -1.37
N LYS A 49 7.50 0.09 -1.22
CA LYS A 49 8.68 -0.39 -1.97
C LYS A 49 8.44 -0.43 -3.47
N GLN A 50 7.34 -1.05 -3.92
CA GLN A 50 7.03 -1.16 -5.35
C GLN A 50 6.79 0.20 -5.99
N PHE A 51 6.10 1.11 -5.30
CA PHE A 51 5.86 2.46 -5.81
C PHE A 51 7.17 3.28 -5.90
N THR A 52 7.98 3.27 -4.84
CA THR A 52 9.30 3.95 -4.83
C THR A 52 10.18 3.45 -5.99
N HIS A 53 10.21 2.13 -6.20
CA HIS A 53 10.95 1.53 -7.32
C HIS A 53 10.41 2.01 -8.67
N ALA A 54 9.09 2.02 -8.87
CA ALA A 54 8.48 2.42 -10.13
C ALA A 54 8.68 3.91 -10.47
N CYS A 55 8.72 4.79 -9.47
CA CYS A 55 8.92 6.22 -9.67
C CYS A 55 10.40 6.65 -9.68
N GLY A 56 11.32 5.79 -9.23
CA GLY A 56 12.75 6.11 -9.14
C GLY A 56 13.12 7.19 -8.12
N LEU A 57 12.16 7.62 -7.30
CA LEU A 57 12.37 8.65 -6.28
C LEU A 57 12.87 8.01 -4.98
N LYS A 58 13.62 8.77 -4.18
CA LYS A 58 14.11 8.34 -2.86
C LYS A 58 13.47 9.20 -1.77
N ASN A 59 13.26 8.62 -0.59
CA ASN A 59 12.76 9.30 0.60
C ASN A 59 11.41 10.04 0.43
N ILE A 60 10.51 9.48 -0.40
CA ILE A 60 9.18 10.07 -0.67
C ILE A 60 8.11 9.72 0.37
N TRP A 61 8.37 8.72 1.20
CA TRP A 61 7.45 8.27 2.23
C TRP A 61 7.85 8.86 3.57
N GLN A 62 6.87 9.42 4.29
CA GLN A 62 7.03 9.63 5.71
C GLN A 62 7.39 8.28 6.38
N PRO A 63 8.38 8.24 7.31
CA PRO A 63 8.72 7.04 8.04
C PRO A 63 7.51 6.50 8.82
N ARG A 64 7.31 5.18 8.78
CA ARG A 64 6.08 4.49 9.21
C ARG A 64 4.85 4.91 8.39
N PHE A 65 3.75 4.19 8.58
CA PHE A 65 2.44 4.63 8.11
C PHE A 65 1.76 5.39 9.23
#